data_AF-A0A7C2IAF4-F1
#
_entry.id   AF-A0A7C2IAF4-F1
#
_cell.length_a   1.000
_cell.length_b   1.000
_cell.length_c   1.000
_cell.angle_alpha   90.00
_cell.angle_beta   90.00
_cell.angle_gamma   90.00
#
_symmetry.space_group_name_H-M   'P 1'
#
loop_
_entity.id
_entity.type
_entity.pdbx_description
1 polymer ?
#
loop_
_entity_poly.entity_id
_entity_poly.type
_entity_poly.pdbx_seq_one_letter_code
_entity_poly.pdbx_strand_id
1 'polypeptide(L)'
;MIGDRNLGILREEYSDPRLVDLIWKTAARLGLGRHFLRQGGAVLDDHYPFVELGVPAANLIDFDYGPNNAYWHTPADTLDKLSPASFAVVGRVLLEVLSELERR
;
A
#
# COMPACT_ATOMS: atom_id res chain seq x y z
N MET A 1 -2.10 -6.59 -0.44
CA MET A 1 -1.02 -7.39 -1.07
C MET A 1 0.23 -6.54 -1.22
N ILE A 2 1.29 -6.78 -0.44
CA ILE A 2 2.48 -5.89 -0.36
C ILE A 2 3.80 -6.59 -0.67
N GLY A 3 3.74 -7.87 -1.03
CA GLY A 3 4.90 -8.73 -1.14
C GLY A 3 5.46 -8.86 -2.54
N ASP A 4 4.75 -8.45 -3.59
CA ASP A 4 5.17 -8.67 -4.98
C ASP A 4 6.59 -8.16 -5.24
N ARG A 5 7.41 -8.96 -5.94
CA ARG A 5 8.71 -8.53 -6.48
C ARG A 5 8.62 -7.25 -7.29
N ASN A 6 7.54 -7.06 -8.05
CA ASN A 6 7.32 -5.88 -8.89
C ASN A 6 6.42 -4.84 -8.21
N LEU A 7 6.67 -4.59 -6.92
CA LEU A 7 5.80 -3.79 -6.04
C LEU A 7 5.38 -2.44 -6.64
N GLY A 8 4.07 -2.25 -6.76
CA GLY A 8 3.38 -1.00 -7.05
C GLY A 8 2.15 -0.81 -6.16
N ILE A 9 2.32 -0.07 -5.06
CA ILE A 9 1.20 0.26 -4.17
C ILE A 9 0.28 1.27 -4.84
N LEU A 10 -0.96 0.87 -5.06
CA LEU A 10 -2.04 1.70 -5.59
C LEU A 10 -2.39 2.81 -4.61
N ARG A 11 -2.62 4.03 -5.13
CA ARG A 11 -3.21 5.11 -4.33
C ARG A 11 -4.72 4.90 -4.19
N GLU A 12 -5.10 4.09 -3.21
CA GLU A 12 -6.48 3.62 -3.02
C GLU A 12 -7.45 4.77 -2.67
N GLU A 13 -8.61 4.83 -3.32
CA GLU A 13 -9.54 5.97 -3.31
C GLU A 13 -10.50 6.01 -2.11
N TYR A 14 -10.83 4.87 -1.52
CA TYR A 14 -11.71 4.78 -0.34
C TYR A 14 -11.01 4.99 0.99
N SER A 15 -9.68 5.13 0.98
CA SER A 15 -8.84 5.40 2.15
C SER A 15 -8.97 6.84 2.64
N ASP A 16 -8.73 7.08 3.95
CA ASP A 16 -8.69 8.45 4.49
C ASP A 16 -7.61 9.27 3.74
N PRO A 17 -7.98 10.39 3.10
CA PRO A 17 -7.08 11.11 2.21
C PRO A 17 -5.89 11.73 2.95
N ARG A 18 -6.03 12.04 4.24
CA ARG A 18 -4.94 12.62 5.05
C ARG A 18 -3.90 11.56 5.37
N LEU A 19 -4.34 10.34 5.70
CA LEU A 19 -3.43 9.20 5.89
C LEU A 19 -2.70 8.85 4.59
N VAL A 20 -3.42 8.75 3.48
CA VAL A 20 -2.81 8.48 2.17
C VAL A 20 -1.77 9.54 1.81
N ASP A 21 -2.09 10.83 1.96
CA ASP A 21 -1.15 11.90 1.66
C ASP A 21 0.10 11.86 2.55
N LEU A 22 -0.06 11.52 3.83
CA LEU A 22 1.06 11.35 4.75
C LEU A 22 1.97 10.19 4.31
N ILE A 23 1.38 9.05 3.94
CA ILE A 23 2.12 7.88 3.45
C ILE A 23 2.89 8.22 2.17
N TRP A 24 2.25 8.85 1.19
CA TRP A 24 2.89 9.20 -0.09
C TRP A 24 4.02 10.23 0.08
N LYS A 25 3.81 11.25 0.93
CA LYS A 25 4.86 12.23 1.25
C LYS A 25 6.04 11.57 1.96
N THR A 26 5.77 10.64 2.87
CA THR A 26 6.80 9.89 3.59
C THR A 26 7.60 9.00 2.64
N ALA A 27 6.93 8.24 1.77
CA ALA A 27 7.59 7.43 0.75
C ALA A 27 8.47 8.27 -0.19
N ALA A 28 7.99 9.44 -0.63
CA ALA A 28 8.76 10.36 -1.46
C ALA A 28 10.01 10.89 -0.73
N ARG A 29 9.86 11.31 0.53
CA ARG A 29 10.97 11.80 1.37
C ARG A 29 12.05 10.74 1.62
N LEU A 30 11.65 9.47 1.77
CA LEU A 30 12.56 8.34 1.95
C LEU A 30 13.21 7.86 0.63
N GLY A 31 12.90 8.48 -0.51
CA GLY A 31 13.39 8.03 -1.82
C GLY A 31 12.75 6.73 -2.33
N LEU A 32 11.63 6.32 -1.72
CA LEU A 32 10.90 5.08 -2.02
C LEU A 32 9.67 5.30 -2.91
N GLY A 33 9.41 6.55 -3.32
CA GLY A 33 8.20 6.94 -4.06
C GLY A 33 7.95 6.18 -5.37
N ARG A 34 8.96 5.53 -5.97
CA ARG A 34 8.76 4.69 -7.16
C ARG A 34 7.82 3.50 -6.94
N HIS A 35 7.67 3.05 -5.70
CA HIS A 35 6.80 1.93 -5.31
C HIS A 35 5.39 2.38 -4.92
N PHE A 36 5.12 3.68 -4.91
CA PHE A 36 3.84 4.26 -4.51
C PHE A 36 3.27 5.01 -5.71
N LEU A 37 2.30 4.39 -6.37
CA LEU A 37 1.82 4.82 -7.68
C LEU A 37 1.12 6.18 -7.60
N ARG A 38 1.22 6.96 -8.69
CA ARG A 38 0.55 8.26 -8.78
C ARG A 38 -0.92 8.14 -9.16
N GLN A 39 -1.24 7.15 -9.99
CA GLN A 39 -2.62 6.83 -10.37
C GLN A 39 -3.20 5.90 -9.31
N GLY A 40 -4.47 6.17 -8.99
CA GLY A 40 -5.21 5.45 -7.96
C GLY A 40 -6.21 4.47 -8.55
N GLY A 41 -7.00 3.89 -7.66
CA GLY A 41 -8.17 3.10 -7.98
C GLY A 41 -8.97 2.81 -6.72
N ALA A 42 -10.26 2.60 -6.87
CA ALA A 42 -11.15 2.28 -5.77
C ALA A 42 -11.16 0.77 -5.52
N VAL A 43 -10.84 0.37 -4.29
CA VAL A 43 -10.82 -1.04 -3.88
C VAL A 43 -11.64 -1.19 -2.60
N LEU A 44 -12.75 -1.92 -2.69
CA LEU A 44 -13.47 -2.34 -1.49
C LEU A 44 -12.63 -3.39 -0.76
N ASP A 45 -12.23 -3.05 0.45
CA ASP A 45 -11.40 -3.88 1.32
C ASP A 45 -11.76 -3.58 2.79
N ASP A 46 -11.09 -4.26 3.71
CA ASP A 46 -11.41 -4.22 5.15
C ASP A 46 -11.37 -2.81 5.76
N HIS A 47 -10.64 -1.86 5.16
CA HIS A 47 -10.56 -0.48 5.65
C HIS A 47 -11.85 0.31 5.41
N TYR A 48 -12.63 -0.03 4.38
CA TYR A 48 -13.75 0.80 3.94
C TYR A 48 -14.84 0.98 5.01
N PRO A 49 -15.30 -0.08 5.72
CA PRO A 49 -16.27 0.09 6.81
C PRO A 49 -15.78 0.99 7.95
N PHE A 50 -14.47 1.02 8.23
CA PHE A 50 -13.91 1.93 9.24
C PHE A 50 -14.00 3.39 8.79
N VAL A 51 -13.66 3.65 7.52
CA VAL A 51 -13.78 4.99 6.93
C VAL A 51 -15.23 5.46 6.93
N GLU A 52 -16.20 4.61 6.58
CA GLU A 52 -17.62 4.96 6.64
C GLU A 52 -18.12 5.31 8.05
N LEU A 53 -17.51 4.72 9.09
CA LEU A 53 -17.79 5.04 10.49
C LEU A 53 -16.96 6.22 11.04
N GLY A 54 -16.19 6.90 10.18
CA GLY A 54 -15.38 8.06 10.55
C GLY A 54 -14.05 7.73 11.24
N VAL A 55 -13.63 6.46 11.25
CA VAL A 55 -12.31 6.04 11.74
C VAL A 55 -11.31 6.17 10.59
N PRO A 56 -10.26 7.01 10.71
CA PRO A 56 -9.24 7.11 9.66
C PRO A 56 -8.54 5.77 9.45
N ALA A 57 -8.69 5.20 8.25
CA ALA A 57 -8.03 3.98 7.83
C ALA A 57 -7.53 4.12 6.40
N ALA A 58 -6.47 3.39 6.05
CA ALA A 58 -5.90 3.41 4.70
C ALA A 58 -5.49 1.99 4.27
N ASN A 59 -5.69 1.69 2.99
CA ASN A 59 -5.29 0.42 2.39
C ASN A 59 -4.00 0.60 1.57
N LEU A 60 -2.97 -0.18 1.89
CA LEU A 60 -1.76 -0.30 1.08
C LEU A 60 -1.82 -1.63 0.33
N ILE A 61 -2.20 -1.55 -0.94
CA ILE A 61 -2.45 -2.71 -1.78
C ILE A 61 -1.80 -2.55 -3.16
N ASP A 62 -1.13 -3.60 -3.60
CA ASP A 62 -0.75 -3.81 -4.99
C ASP A 62 -1.88 -4.51 -5.73
N PHE A 63 -2.20 -4.04 -6.94
CA PHE A 63 -3.27 -4.56 -7.79
C PHE A 63 -2.77 -4.98 -9.20
N ASP A 64 -1.45 -5.03 -9.40
CA ASP A 64 -0.78 -5.55 -10.60
C ASP A 64 0.09 -6.77 -10.25
N TYR A 65 -0.52 -7.79 -9.62
CA TYR A 65 0.19 -8.97 -9.15
C TYR A 65 0.37 -10.04 -10.24
N GLY A 66 1.48 -9.93 -10.97
CA GLY A 66 1.74 -10.70 -12.19
C GLY A 66 1.04 -10.11 -13.42
N PRO A 67 1.20 -10.72 -14.61
CA PRO A 67 0.58 -10.18 -15.83
C PRO A 67 -0.93 -10.03 -15.69
N ASN A 68 -1.44 -8.80 -15.69
CA ASN A 68 -2.87 -8.49 -15.50
C ASN A 68 -3.46 -9.10 -14.21
N ASN A 69 -2.73 -9.02 -13.09
CA ASN A 69 -3.15 -9.54 -11.78
C ASN A 69 -3.43 -11.07 -11.74
N ALA A 70 -2.82 -11.83 -12.65
CA ALA A 70 -3.14 -13.25 -12.87
C ALA A 70 -2.77 -14.21 -11.71
N TYR A 71 -1.95 -13.79 -10.75
CA TYR A 71 -1.58 -14.66 -9.63
C TYR A 71 -2.58 -14.60 -8.47
N TRP A 72 -3.31 -13.49 -8.33
CA TRP A 72 -4.27 -13.29 -7.24
C TRP A 72 -5.36 -14.35 -7.26
N HIS A 73 -5.65 -14.94 -6.08
CA HIS A 73 -6.65 -15.99 -5.91
C HIS A 73 -6.42 -17.24 -6.79
N THR A 74 -5.15 -17.57 -7.06
CA THR A 74 -4.77 -18.79 -7.78
C THR A 74 -3.76 -19.61 -7.00
N PRO A 75 -3.56 -20.90 -7.35
CA PRO A 75 -2.44 -21.69 -6.83
C PRO A 75 -1.05 -21.13 -7.17
N ALA A 76 -0.95 -20.13 -8.06
CA ALA A 76 0.30 -19.47 -8.40
C ALA A 76 0.69 -18.34 -7.42
N ASP A 77 -0.18 -18.02 -6.43
CA ASP A 77 0.16 -17.14 -5.31
C ASP A 77 1.12 -17.85 -4.35
N THR A 78 2.39 -17.87 -4.73
CA THR A 78 3.45 -18.64 -4.09
C THR A 78 4.67 -17.77 -3.77
N LEU A 79 5.54 -18.25 -2.86
CA LEU A 79 6.69 -17.46 -2.36
C LEU A 79 7.66 -16.98 -3.46
N ASP A 80 7.74 -17.69 -4.59
CA ASP A 80 8.54 -17.28 -5.74
C ASP A 80 7.95 -16.10 -6.53
N LYS A 81 6.86 -15.47 -6.03
CA LYS A 81 6.32 -14.17 -6.49
C LYS A 81 6.56 -13.04 -5.47
N LEU A 82 6.94 -13.37 -4.23
CA LEU A 82 7.30 -12.40 -3.18
C LEU A 82 8.78 -11.96 -3.11
N SER A 83 9.03 -10.71 -2.69
CA SER A 83 10.36 -10.15 -2.45
C SER A 83 10.51 -9.59 -1.03
N PRO A 84 11.58 -9.97 -0.29
CA PRO A 84 11.93 -9.33 0.98
C PRO A 84 12.12 -7.81 0.87
N ALA A 85 12.59 -7.33 -0.29
CA ALA A 85 12.77 -5.89 -0.52
C ALA A 85 11.43 -5.15 -0.52
N SER A 86 10.37 -5.75 -1.06
CA SER A 86 9.03 -5.14 -1.10
C SER A 86 8.44 -4.97 0.28
N PHE A 87 8.56 -6.00 1.13
CA PHE A 87 8.19 -5.90 2.54
C PHE A 87 9.00 -4.82 3.27
N ALA A 88 10.30 -4.73 3.01
CA ALA A 88 11.15 -3.70 3.60
C ALA A 88 10.76 -2.28 3.16
N VAL A 89 10.35 -2.08 1.89
CA VAL A 89 9.86 -0.79 1.40
C VAL A 89 8.61 -0.36 2.17
N VAL A 90 7.58 -1.21 2.22
CA VAL A 90 6.32 -0.88 2.91
C VAL A 90 6.55 -0.69 4.41
N GLY A 91 7.31 -1.59 5.05
CA GLY A 91 7.61 -1.50 6.48
C GLY A 91 8.36 -0.23 6.87
N ARG A 92 9.38 0.19 6.08
CA ARG A 92 10.13 1.44 6.34
C ARG A 92 9.25 2.67 6.27
N VAL A 93 8.35 2.73 5.27
CA VAL A 93 7.42 3.85 5.14
C VAL A 93 6.45 3.88 6.31
N LEU A 94 5.86 2.74 6.68
CA LEU A 94 4.90 2.68 7.79
C LEU A 94 5.52 3.02 9.14
N LEU A 95 6.73 2.56 9.44
CA LEU A 95 7.43 2.91 10.68
C LEU A 95 7.68 4.42 10.78
N GLU A 96 8.06 5.06 9.68
CA GLU A 96 8.28 6.51 9.64
C GLU A 96 6.96 7.29 9.76
N VAL A 97 5.89 6.81 9.11
CA VAL A 97 4.54 7.38 9.24
C VAL A 97 4.05 7.30 10.68
N LEU A 98 4.20 6.13 11.34
CA LEU A 98 3.82 5.95 12.73
C LEU A 98 4.59 6.91 13.64
N SER A 99 5.91 7.03 13.43
CA SER A 99 6.74 7.96 14.18
C SER A 99 6.30 9.42 13.99
N GLU A 100 5.82 9.80 12.81
CA GLU A 100 5.27 11.15 12.57
C GLU A 100 3.91 11.36 13.24
N LEU A 101 3.04 10.35 13.24
CA LEU A 101 1.74 10.41 13.91
C LEU A 101 1.89 10.53 15.43
N GLU A 102 2.85 9.82 16.05
CA GLU A 102 3.11 9.87 17.49
C GLU A 102 3.67 11.22 17.97
N ARG A 103 4.26 12.02 17.07
CA ARG A 103 4.79 13.36 17.39
C ARG A 103 3.75 14.47 17.36
N ARG A 104 2.53 14.18 16.89
CA ARG A 104 1.43 15.15 16.78
C ARG A 104 0.53 15.06 18.00
#